data_AF-A0A377A392-F1
#
_entry.id   AF-A0A377A392-F1
#
_cell.length_a   1.000
_cell.length_b   1.000
_cell.length_c   1.000
_cell.angle_alpha   90.00
_cell.angle_beta   90.00
_cell.angle_gamma   90.00
#
_symmetry.space_group_name_H-M   'P 1'
#
loop_
_entity.id
_entity.type
_entity.pdbx_description
1 polymer ?
#
loop_
_entity_poly.entity_id
_entity_poly.type
_entity_poly.pdbx_seq_one_letter_code
_entity_poly.pdbx_strand_id
1 'polypeptide(L)'
;MVSNQLREQQGELTSTWDLMLQTRINLSRSAVRMMMDSSNQQSNAKVELLDSARKTLAQAATHYKKFKSMAPLPEMVATSRNIDEKYKNYHTALTELIDYLDYGNTGAYFAQPTQGMQNAMGEAFAQYASAVKNCIAISSLTTQMITDLPSGNWRLSRWWWY
;
A
#
# COMPACT_ATOMS: atom_id res chain seq x y z
N MET A 1 0.28 -10.26 21.54
CA MET A 1 1.50 -9.82 20.82
C MET A 1 1.36 -9.96 19.31
N VAL A 2 1.09 -11.16 18.77
CA VAL A 2 0.91 -11.41 17.31
C VAL A 2 -0.14 -10.49 16.64
N SER A 3 -1.33 -10.35 17.23
CA SER A 3 -2.39 -9.52 16.65
C SER A 3 -2.06 -8.02 16.60
N ASN A 4 -1.26 -7.50 17.54
CA ASN A 4 -0.88 -6.08 17.55
C ASN A 4 0.15 -5.79 16.46
N GLN A 5 1.17 -6.66 16.32
CA GLN A 5 2.17 -6.54 15.26
C GLN A 5 1.54 -6.62 13.86
N LEU A 6 0.61 -7.56 13.64
CA LEU A 6 -0.09 -7.68 12.35
C LEU A 6 -0.94 -6.44 12.03
N ARG A 7 -1.59 -5.85 13.03
CA ARG A 7 -2.34 -4.59 12.86
C ARG A 7 -1.42 -3.42 12.54
N GLU A 8 -0.26 -3.33 13.19
CA GLU A 8 0.72 -2.29 12.93
C GLU A 8 1.32 -2.41 11.51
N GLN A 9 1.71 -3.62 11.11
CA GLN A 9 2.14 -3.90 9.73
C GLN A 9 1.07 -3.52 8.69
N GLN A 10 -0.18 -3.92 8.93
CA GLN A 10 -1.29 -3.56 8.05
C GLN A 10 -1.51 -2.05 8.00
N GLY A 11 -1.40 -1.35 9.13
CA GLY A 11 -1.54 0.11 9.21
C GLY A 11 -0.50 0.84 8.36
N GLU A 12 0.78 0.51 8.53
CA GLU A 12 1.87 1.11 7.76
C GLU A 12 1.74 0.82 6.25
N LEU A 13 1.29 -0.39 5.89
CA LEU A 13 1.06 -0.74 4.50
C LEU A 13 -0.15 0.01 3.90
N THR A 14 -1.25 0.18 4.65
CA THR A 14 -2.40 0.99 4.23
C THR A 14 -1.98 2.44 3.99
N SER A 15 -1.24 3.06 4.92
CA SER A 15 -0.74 4.42 4.74
C SER A 15 0.17 4.56 3.52
N THR A 16 1.03 3.55 3.27
CA THR A 16 1.85 3.50 2.06
C THR A 16 0.98 3.52 0.80
N TRP A 17 -0.01 2.62 0.73
CA TRP A 17 -0.88 2.48 -0.44
C TRP A 17 -1.68 3.77 -0.73
N ASP A 18 -2.29 4.35 0.30
CA ASP A 18 -3.08 5.58 0.17
C ASP A 18 -2.22 6.74 -0.34
N LEU A 19 -1.00 6.91 0.18
CA LEU A 19 -0.08 7.96 -0.24
C LEU A 19 0.44 7.75 -1.68
N MET A 20 0.63 6.51 -2.13
CA MET A 20 0.97 6.22 -3.53
C MET A 20 -0.20 6.58 -4.47
N LEU A 21 -1.45 6.30 -4.07
CA LEU A 21 -2.63 6.72 -4.84
C LEU A 21 -2.75 8.25 -4.90
N GLN A 22 -2.54 8.94 -3.77
CA GLN A 22 -2.52 10.41 -3.74
C GLN A 22 -1.42 10.99 -4.63
N THR A 23 -0.23 10.39 -4.62
CA THR A 23 0.88 10.75 -5.52
C THR A 23 0.43 10.69 -6.97
N ARG A 24 -0.19 9.59 -7.40
CA ARG A 24 -0.66 9.42 -8.78
C ARG A 24 -1.75 10.43 -9.16
N ILE A 25 -2.66 10.76 -8.24
CA ILE A 25 -3.69 11.77 -8.45
C ILE A 25 -3.05 13.15 -8.67
N ASN A 26 -2.08 13.53 -7.84
CA ASN A 26 -1.36 14.80 -7.97
C ASN A 26 -0.59 14.88 -9.30
N LEU A 27 0.09 13.79 -9.69
CA LEU A 27 0.76 13.68 -10.98
C LEU A 27 -0.20 13.83 -12.16
N SER A 28 -1.35 13.16 -12.11
CA SER A 28 -2.37 13.23 -13.17
C SER A 28 -2.91 14.65 -13.32
N ARG A 29 -3.18 15.33 -12.21
CA ARG A 29 -3.62 16.74 -12.22
C ARG A 29 -2.53 17.68 -12.74
N SER A 30 -1.26 17.43 -12.39
CA SER A 30 -0.12 18.22 -12.87
C SER A 30 0.06 18.05 -14.38
N ALA A 31 0.05 16.81 -14.89
CA ALA A 31 0.19 16.51 -16.32
C ALA A 31 -0.92 17.15 -17.16
N VAL A 32 -2.18 17.09 -16.71
CA VAL A 32 -3.30 17.73 -17.41
C VAL A 32 -3.12 19.25 -17.49
N ARG A 33 -2.68 19.90 -16.41
CA ARG A 33 -2.39 21.35 -16.42
C ARG A 33 -1.26 21.68 -17.39
N MET A 34 -0.21 20.86 -17.46
CA MET A 34 0.88 21.04 -18.43
C MET A 34 0.41 20.97 -19.88
N MET A 35 -0.59 20.16 -20.18
CA MET A 35 -1.18 20.08 -21.52
C MET A 35 -2.11 21.24 -21.85
N MET A 36 -2.70 21.90 -20.85
CA MET A 36 -3.64 23.00 -21.04
C MET A 36 -2.95 24.37 -21.16
N ASP A 37 -1.73 24.52 -20.66
CA ASP A 37 -1.09 25.83 -20.42
C ASP A 37 -0.29 26.36 -21.63
N SER A 38 -0.96 26.64 -22.76
CA SER A 38 -0.32 27.27 -23.94
C SER A 38 0.02 28.76 -23.74
N SER A 39 -0.44 29.40 -22.65
CA SER A 39 -0.26 30.83 -22.35
C SER A 39 0.40 31.14 -20.99
N ASN A 40 0.91 30.12 -20.28
CA ASN A 40 1.77 30.25 -19.09
C ASN A 40 1.09 30.83 -17.82
N GLN A 41 -0.25 30.90 -17.76
CA GLN A 41 -0.98 31.46 -16.61
C GLN A 41 -1.22 30.45 -15.47
N GLN A 42 -1.10 29.14 -15.71
CA GLN A 42 -1.27 28.09 -14.69
C GLN A 42 0.03 27.46 -14.19
N SER A 43 1.18 27.99 -14.60
CA SER A 43 2.53 27.50 -14.31
C SER A 43 2.81 27.30 -12.81
N ASN A 44 2.37 28.22 -11.95
CA ASN A 44 2.53 28.10 -10.49
C ASN A 44 1.76 26.88 -9.92
N ALA A 45 0.55 26.66 -10.41
CA ALA A 45 -0.33 25.61 -9.89
C ALA A 45 0.08 24.21 -10.39
N LYS A 46 0.87 24.11 -11.47
CA LYS A 46 1.58 22.89 -11.89
C LYS A 46 2.68 22.54 -10.90
N VAL A 47 3.54 23.51 -10.58
CA VAL A 47 4.70 23.31 -9.69
C VAL A 47 4.24 22.82 -8.32
N GLU A 48 3.21 23.44 -7.74
CA GLU A 48 2.64 23.02 -6.45
C GLU A 48 2.13 21.57 -6.44
N LEU A 49 1.51 21.11 -7.53
CA LEU A 49 1.01 19.73 -7.62
C LEU A 49 2.13 18.72 -7.77
N LEU A 50 3.18 19.05 -8.54
CA LEU A 50 4.35 18.19 -8.68
C LEU A 50 5.11 18.09 -7.36
N ASP A 51 5.28 19.20 -6.64
CA ASP A 51 5.86 19.22 -5.29
C ASP A 51 5.02 18.41 -4.31
N SER A 52 3.69 18.52 -4.38
CA SER A 52 2.77 17.70 -3.58
C SER A 52 2.93 16.22 -3.88
N ALA A 53 3.10 15.82 -5.15
CA ALA A 53 3.35 14.43 -5.53
C ALA A 53 4.68 13.91 -4.96
N ARG A 54 5.76 14.70 -5.04
CA ARG A 54 7.05 14.33 -4.42
C ARG A 54 6.90 14.09 -2.93
N LYS A 55 6.22 15.01 -2.24
CA LYS A 55 5.99 14.93 -0.79
C LYS A 55 5.21 13.68 -0.41
N THR A 56 4.11 13.39 -1.10
CA THR A 56 3.30 12.19 -0.80
C THR A 56 4.07 10.90 -1.10
N LEU A 57 4.89 10.86 -2.16
CA LEU A 57 5.70 9.68 -2.47
C LEU A 57 6.79 9.45 -1.42
N ALA A 58 7.45 10.51 -0.95
CA ALA A 58 8.44 10.42 0.13
C ALA A 58 7.81 9.96 1.46
N GLN A 59 6.59 10.42 1.76
CA GLN A 59 5.84 9.95 2.92
C GLN A 59 5.47 8.46 2.76
N ALA A 60 5.03 8.04 1.57
CA ALA A 60 4.74 6.63 1.30
C ALA A 60 5.98 5.75 1.54
N ALA A 61 7.15 6.18 1.07
CA ALA A 61 8.42 5.48 1.31
C ALA A 61 8.80 5.41 2.79
N THR A 62 8.47 6.43 3.59
CA THR A 62 8.69 6.43 5.04
C THR A 62 7.83 5.37 5.74
N HIS A 63 6.54 5.32 5.42
CA HIS A 63 5.63 4.29 5.93
C HIS A 63 6.05 2.88 5.48
N TYR A 64 6.43 2.74 4.22
CA TYR A 64 6.87 1.46 3.68
C TYR A 64 8.15 0.95 4.36
N LYS A 65 9.09 1.86 4.67
CA LYS A 65 10.30 1.52 5.43
C LYS A 65 9.96 0.99 6.83
N LYS A 66 8.97 1.59 7.51
CA LYS A 66 8.48 1.08 8.81
C LYS A 66 7.85 -0.30 8.66
N PHE A 67 6.99 -0.50 7.67
CA PHE A 67 6.44 -1.81 7.32
C PHE A 67 7.55 -2.86 7.15
N LYS A 68 8.59 -2.55 6.35
CA LYS A 68 9.73 -3.45 6.09
C LYS A 68 10.61 -3.72 7.30
N SER A 69 10.65 -2.83 8.28
CA SER A 69 11.44 -3.00 9.51
C SER A 69 10.83 -4.02 10.47
N MET A 70 9.53 -4.29 10.35
CA MET A 70 8.84 -5.29 11.15
C MET A 70 8.96 -6.66 10.46
N ALA A 71 9.71 -7.58 11.08
CA ALA A 71 9.85 -8.93 10.56
C ALA A 71 8.47 -9.59 10.37
N PRO A 72 8.16 -10.16 9.19
CA PRO A 72 6.91 -10.86 8.97
C PRO A 72 6.88 -12.16 9.78
N LEU A 73 5.68 -12.55 10.23
CA LEU A 73 5.46 -13.91 10.74
C LEU A 73 5.71 -14.93 9.61
N PRO A 74 6.08 -16.18 9.93
CA PRO A 74 6.34 -17.21 8.92
C PRO A 74 5.24 -17.32 7.85
N GLU A 75 3.98 -17.26 8.26
CA GLU A 75 2.80 -17.35 7.39
C GLU A 75 2.63 -16.14 6.46
N MET A 76 3.23 -15.00 6.84
CA MET A 76 3.16 -13.74 6.09
C MET A 76 4.35 -13.55 5.13
N VAL A 77 5.40 -14.37 5.20
CA VAL A 77 6.63 -14.18 4.41
C VAL A 77 6.34 -14.10 2.90
N ALA A 78 5.49 -14.99 2.38
CA ALA A 78 5.17 -15.03 0.95
C ALA A 78 4.40 -13.77 0.50
N THR A 79 3.39 -13.36 1.26
CA THR A 79 2.59 -12.17 0.94
C THR A 79 3.38 -10.88 1.13
N SER A 80 4.24 -10.79 2.15
CA SER A 80 5.18 -9.68 2.34
C SER A 80 6.19 -9.56 1.18
N ARG A 81 6.68 -10.68 0.65
CA ARG A 81 7.57 -10.68 -0.52
C ARG A 81 6.84 -10.21 -1.78
N ASN A 82 5.60 -10.65 -1.99
CA ASN A 82 4.78 -10.18 -3.11
C ASN A 82 4.55 -8.66 -3.03
N ILE A 83 4.20 -8.15 -1.84
CA ILE A 83 4.09 -6.70 -1.59
C ILE A 83 5.38 -5.97 -1.94
N ASP A 84 6.55 -6.49 -1.55
CA ASP A 84 7.84 -5.86 -1.83
C ASP A 84 8.15 -5.72 -3.32
N GLU A 85 7.87 -6.76 -4.09
CA GLU A 85 8.05 -6.72 -5.53
C GLU A 85 7.12 -5.68 -6.18
N LYS A 86 5.81 -5.70 -5.85
CA LYS A 86 4.84 -4.80 -6.49
C LYS A 86 4.99 -3.36 -6.03
N TYR A 87 5.35 -3.13 -4.77
CA TYR A 87 5.68 -1.82 -4.25
C TYR A 87 6.87 -1.21 -5.00
N LYS A 88 7.97 -1.95 -5.17
CA LYS A 88 9.18 -1.46 -5.86
C LYS A 88 8.87 -1.04 -7.29
N ASN A 89 8.12 -1.87 -8.02
CA ASN A 89 7.72 -1.57 -9.40
C ASN A 89 6.87 -0.30 -9.46
N TYR A 90 5.84 -0.21 -8.62
CA TYR A 90 4.93 0.95 -8.65
C TYR A 90 5.59 2.23 -8.11
N HIS A 91 6.44 2.14 -7.08
CA HIS A 91 7.21 3.27 -6.56
C HIS A 91 8.19 3.81 -7.61
N THR A 92 8.90 2.91 -8.30
CA THR A 92 9.82 3.29 -9.40
C THR A 92 9.03 3.99 -10.50
N ALA A 93 7.88 3.44 -10.89
CA ALA A 93 7.02 4.05 -11.89
C ALA A 93 6.57 5.47 -11.51
N LEU A 94 6.10 5.67 -10.26
CA LEU A 94 5.71 7.00 -9.77
C LEU A 94 6.90 7.97 -9.70
N THR A 95 8.10 7.47 -9.40
CA THR A 95 9.34 8.27 -9.42
C THR A 95 9.67 8.74 -10.83
N GLU A 96 9.64 7.83 -11.81
CA GLU A 96 9.84 8.17 -13.22
C GLU A 96 8.78 9.17 -13.73
N LEU A 97 7.51 9.03 -13.31
CA LEU A 97 6.48 10.00 -13.68
C LEU A 97 6.77 11.40 -13.13
N ILE A 98 7.34 11.52 -11.93
CA ILE A 98 7.80 12.81 -11.39
C ILE A 98 8.90 13.36 -12.31
N ASP A 99 9.91 12.56 -12.61
CA ASP A 99 11.05 12.97 -13.45
C ASP A 99 10.58 13.42 -14.84
N TYR A 100 9.66 12.70 -15.48
CA TYR A 100 9.11 13.10 -16.77
C TYR A 100 8.41 14.46 -16.71
N LEU A 101 7.64 14.75 -15.66
CA LEU A 101 6.96 16.04 -15.53
C LEU A 101 7.92 17.18 -15.17
N ASP A 102 9.03 16.90 -14.46
CA ASP A 102 10.08 17.89 -14.20
C ASP A 102 10.70 18.41 -15.49
N TYR A 103 11.04 17.50 -16.41
CA TYR A 103 11.64 17.84 -17.69
C TYR A 103 10.62 18.22 -18.78
N GLY A 104 9.32 18.25 -18.44
CA GLY A 104 8.27 18.55 -19.41
C GLY A 104 8.01 17.46 -20.44
N ASN A 105 8.51 16.25 -20.21
CA ASN A 105 8.36 15.10 -21.11
C ASN A 105 7.00 14.40 -20.91
N THR A 106 5.93 15.09 -21.29
CA THR A 106 4.57 14.54 -21.18
C THR A 106 4.36 13.30 -22.07
N GLY A 107 5.10 13.18 -23.18
CA GLY A 107 5.07 11.99 -24.03
C GLY A 107 5.49 10.72 -23.28
N ALA A 108 6.62 10.75 -22.57
CA ALA A 108 7.06 9.62 -21.75
C ALA A 108 6.14 9.36 -20.56
N TYR A 109 5.61 10.43 -19.94
CA TYR A 109 4.60 10.32 -18.88
C TYR A 109 3.39 9.48 -19.31
N PHE A 110 2.81 9.77 -20.49
CA PHE A 110 1.64 9.04 -20.99
C PHE A 110 1.97 7.66 -21.57
N ALA A 111 3.21 7.43 -22.01
CA ALA A 111 3.64 6.15 -22.55
C ALA A 111 3.89 5.08 -21.45
N GLN A 112 4.17 5.48 -20.21
CA GLN A 112 4.42 4.54 -19.13
C GLN A 112 3.14 3.75 -18.77
N PRO A 113 3.19 2.40 -18.68
CA PRO A 113 2.02 1.58 -18.36
C PRO A 113 1.69 1.54 -16.85
N THR A 114 1.63 2.71 -16.20
CA THR A 114 1.54 2.86 -14.73
C THR A 114 0.30 2.17 -14.14
N GLN A 115 -0.83 2.14 -14.86
CA GLN A 115 -2.07 1.52 -14.38
C GLN A 115 -1.90 0.03 -14.07
N GLY A 116 -1.14 -0.70 -14.89
CA GLY A 116 -0.86 -2.12 -14.66
C GLY A 116 -0.08 -2.34 -13.37
N MET A 117 0.89 -1.48 -13.09
CA MET A 117 1.70 -1.52 -11.87
C MET A 117 0.89 -1.15 -10.62
N GLN A 118 0.01 -0.14 -10.73
CA GLN A 118 -0.95 0.19 -9.68
C GLN A 118 -1.88 -1.01 -9.38
N ASN A 119 -2.44 -1.65 -10.42
CA ASN A 119 -3.34 -2.79 -10.25
C ASN A 119 -2.62 -3.96 -9.56
N ALA A 120 -1.41 -4.29 -9.99
CA ALA A 120 -0.63 -5.37 -9.39
C ALA A 120 -0.32 -5.10 -7.90
N MET A 121 0.02 -3.84 -7.55
CA MET A 121 0.20 -3.46 -6.15
C MET A 121 -1.12 -3.52 -5.35
N GLY A 122 -2.23 -3.07 -5.93
CA GLY A 122 -3.54 -3.13 -5.28
C GLY A 122 -4.03 -4.56 -5.03
N GLU A 123 -3.74 -5.48 -5.95
CA GLU A 123 -4.03 -6.90 -5.77
C GLU A 123 -3.17 -7.51 -4.64
N ALA A 124 -1.86 -7.25 -4.65
CA ALA A 124 -0.96 -7.71 -3.60
C ALA A 124 -1.38 -7.14 -2.22
N PHE A 125 -1.82 -5.88 -2.17
CA PHE A 125 -2.36 -5.24 -0.98
C PHE A 125 -3.61 -5.96 -0.44
N ALA A 126 -4.57 -6.29 -1.31
CA ALA A 126 -5.77 -7.01 -0.93
C ALA A 126 -5.44 -8.43 -0.41
N GLN A 127 -4.52 -9.12 -1.07
CA GLN A 127 -4.05 -10.44 -0.64
C GLN A 127 -3.37 -10.38 0.74
N TYR A 128 -2.52 -9.38 0.97
CA TYR A 128 -1.87 -9.17 2.27
C TYR A 128 -2.91 -8.92 3.37
N ALA A 129 -3.89 -8.04 3.14
CA ALA A 129 -4.95 -7.76 4.10
C ALA A 129 -5.81 -8.99 4.42
N SER A 130 -6.07 -9.84 3.42
CA SER A 130 -6.74 -11.12 3.61
C SER A 130 -5.92 -12.07 4.50
N ALA A 131 -4.62 -12.19 4.23
CA ALA A 131 -3.72 -13.01 5.04
C ALA A 131 -3.62 -12.54 6.50
N VAL A 132 -3.59 -11.22 6.74
CA VAL A 132 -3.63 -10.63 8.09
C VAL A 132 -4.92 -11.04 8.82
N LYS A 133 -6.08 -10.90 8.17
CA LYS A 133 -7.37 -11.28 8.76
C LYS A 133 -7.39 -12.76 9.17
N ASN A 134 -6.90 -13.64 8.28
CA ASN A 134 -6.83 -15.07 8.53
C ASN A 134 -5.90 -15.41 9.70
N CYS A 135 -4.70 -14.81 9.75
CA CYS A 135 -3.76 -15.03 10.84
C CYS A 135 -4.33 -14.57 12.20
N ILE A 136 -5.00 -13.43 12.23
CA ILE A 136 -5.66 -12.95 13.46
C ILE A 136 -6.76 -13.92 13.90
N ALA A 137 -7.61 -14.38 12.98
CA ALA A 137 -8.69 -15.32 13.29
C ALA A 137 -8.14 -16.66 13.86
N ILE A 138 -7.10 -17.22 13.24
CA ILE A 138 -6.45 -18.44 13.72
C ILE A 138 -5.86 -18.22 15.12
N SER A 139 -5.20 -17.08 15.35
CA SER A 139 -4.63 -16.75 16.66
C SER A 139 -5.70 -16.62 17.76
N SER A 140 -6.89 -16.11 17.43
CA SER A 140 -8.00 -16.04 18.39
C SER A 140 -8.59 -17.41 18.70
N LEU A 141 -8.79 -18.27 17.69
CA LEU A 141 -9.34 -19.62 17.88
C LEU A 141 -8.40 -20.49 18.72
N THR A 142 -7.09 -20.45 18.41
CA THR A 142 -6.08 -21.19 19.18
C THR A 142 -6.02 -20.73 20.64
N THR A 143 -6.09 -19.41 20.88
CA THR A 143 -6.15 -18.87 22.24
C THR A 143 -7.37 -19.41 22.99
N GLN A 144 -8.55 -19.40 22.36
CA GLN A 144 -9.79 -19.89 22.96
C GLN A 144 -9.73 -21.40 23.27
N MET A 145 -9.21 -22.22 22.35
CA MET A 145 -9.05 -23.65 22.60
C MET A 145 -8.12 -23.92 23.79
N ILE A 146 -7.01 -23.18 23.89
CA ILE A 146 -6.06 -23.31 25.01
C ILE A 146 -6.71 -22.91 26.33
N THR A 147 -7.59 -21.89 26.36
CA THR A 147 -8.30 -21.49 27.59
C THR A 147 -9.41 -22.47 27.98
N ASP A 148 -10.10 -23.05 27.00
CA ASP A 148 -11.28 -23.88 27.24
C ASP A 148 -10.92 -25.33 27.63
N LEU A 149 -9.79 -25.86 27.13
CA LEU A 149 -9.34 -27.23 27.40
C LEU A 149 -9.07 -27.53 28.90
N PRO A 150 -8.33 -26.70 29.66
CA PRO A 150 -8.08 -26.94 31.09
C PRO A 150 -9.24 -26.51 31.99
N SER A 151 -10.10 -25.59 31.54
CA SER A 151 -11.19 -25.01 32.34
C SER A 151 -12.49 -25.83 32.31
N GLY A 152 -12.57 -26.87 31.49
CA GLY A 152 -13.76 -27.71 31.36
C GLY A 152 -14.97 -26.97 30.75
N ASN A 153 -14.76 -25.80 30.15
CA ASN A 153 -15.81 -24.89 29.72
C ASN A 153 -16.29 -25.17 28.28
N TRP A 154 -16.44 -26.44 27.91
CA TRP A 154 -16.83 -26.93 26.58
C TRP A 154 -18.26 -26.54 26.13
N ARG A 155 -19.03 -25.87 26.98
CA ARG A 155 -20.43 -25.50 26.72
C ARG A 155 -20.60 -24.42 25.65
N LEU A 156 -19.53 -23.69 25.28
CA LEU A 156 -19.57 -22.69 24.20
C LEU A 156 -19.22 -23.24 22.82
N SER A 157 -18.73 -24.49 22.72
CA SER A 157 -18.35 -25.14 21.44
C SER A 157 -19.47 -25.94 20.76
N ARG A 158 -20.73 -25.85 21.22
CA ARG A 158 -21.86 -26.65 20.69
C ARG A 158 -22.51 -26.10 19.40
N TRP A 159 -21.81 -25.26 18.63
CA TRP A 159 -22.32 -24.71 17.37
C TRP A 159 -21.55 -25.21 16.13
N TRP A 160 -20.68 -26.21 16.28
CA TRP A 160 -19.81 -26.74 15.21
C TRP A 160 -20.26 -28.10 14.65
N TRP A 161 -21.47 -28.59 14.99
CA TRP A 161 -22.02 -29.87 14.51
C TRP A 161 -23.48 -29.79 14.03
N TYR A 162 -23.89 -28.65 13.45
CA TYR A 162 -25.10 -28.55 12.61
C TYR A 162 -24.86 -27.57 11.47
#